data_AF-A0A0D2QCE0-F1
#
_entry.id   AF-A0A0D2QCE0-F1
#
_cell.length_a   1.000
_cell.length_b   1.000
_cell.length_c   1.000
_cell.angle_alpha   90.00
_cell.angle_beta   90.00
_cell.angle_gamma   90.00
#
_symmetry.space_group_name_H-M   'P 1'
#
loop_
_entity.id
_entity.type
_entity.pdbx_description
1 polymer ?
#
loop_
_entity_poly.entity_id
_entity_poly.type
_entity_poly.pdbx_seq_one_letter_code
_entity_poly.pdbx_strand_id
1 'polypeptide(L)'
;MASQQERQELDARARQGETVIPGGTGGKSLEAQEHLAEGRSRGGQTRKEQLGREGYQELGSKGGQTRKEQIGSEGYQEMGRKGGLSTMDKSGGERAAEEGIDIDESKYRT
;
A
#
# COMPACT_ATOMS: atom_id res chain seq x y z
N MET A 1 -25.53 5.87 -8.13
CA MET A 1 -25.20 5.20 -9.41
C MET A 1 -24.66 6.27 -10.33
N ALA A 2 -23.43 6.14 -10.85
CA ALA A 2 -22.91 7.08 -11.84
C ALA A 2 -23.84 7.13 -13.06
N SER A 3 -24.05 8.32 -13.60
CA SER A 3 -24.79 8.56 -14.82
C SER A 3 -24.11 7.86 -16.01
N GLN A 4 -24.88 7.65 -17.09
CA GLN A 4 -24.34 7.07 -18.32
C GLN A 4 -23.22 7.93 -18.93
N GLN A 5 -23.30 9.26 -18.78
CA GLN A 5 -22.26 10.18 -19.24
C GLN A 5 -20.97 10.02 -18.43
N GLU A 6 -21.06 9.95 -17.10
CA GLU A 6 -19.89 9.70 -16.23
C GLU A 6 -19.26 8.34 -16.53
N ARG A 7 -20.05 7.29 -16.76
CA ARG A 7 -19.51 5.98 -17.15
C ARG A 7 -18.76 6.02 -18.49
N GLN A 8 -19.27 6.75 -19.47
CA GLN A 8 -18.59 6.92 -20.77
C GLN A 8 -17.28 7.68 -20.64
N GLU A 9 -17.24 8.73 -19.82
CA GLU A 9 -16.02 9.49 -19.55
C GLU A 9 -14.95 8.62 -18.88
N LEU A 10 -15.34 7.86 -17.85
CA LEU A 10 -14.45 6.93 -17.16
C LEU A 10 -13.94 5.82 -18.10
N ASP A 11 -14.79 5.34 -19.01
CA ASP A 11 -14.38 4.35 -20.01
C ASP A 11 -13.36 4.93 -21.01
N ALA A 12 -13.57 6.18 -21.45
CA ALA A 12 -12.62 6.87 -22.32
C ALA A 12 -11.25 7.05 -21.65
N ARG A 13 -11.25 7.43 -20.36
CA ARG A 13 -10.03 7.53 -19.54
C ARG A 13 -9.34 6.18 -19.36
N ALA A 14 -10.10 5.12 -19.07
CA ALA A 14 -9.57 3.75 -18.99
C ALA A 14 -8.91 3.29 -20.30
N ARG A 15 -9.50 3.64 -21.46
CA ARG A 15 -8.91 3.34 -22.79
C ARG A 15 -7.58 4.06 -23.03
N GLN A 16 -7.38 5.23 -22.43
CA GLN A 16 -6.12 5.97 -22.45
C GLN A 16 -5.07 5.39 -21.49
N GLY A 17 -5.41 4.31 -20.76
CA GLY A 17 -4.52 3.63 -19.81
C GLY A 17 -4.63 4.16 -18.38
N GLU A 18 -5.59 5.05 -18.10
CA GLU A 18 -5.81 5.56 -16.75
C GLU A 18 -6.48 4.50 -15.87
N THR A 19 -6.04 4.42 -14.60
CA THR A 19 -6.76 3.66 -13.58
C THR A 19 -7.86 4.54 -12.99
N VAL A 20 -9.11 4.22 -13.31
CA VAL A 20 -10.29 4.97 -12.87
C VAL A 20 -11.00 4.31 -11.68
N ILE A 21 -10.69 3.04 -11.39
CA ILE A 21 -11.16 2.33 -10.20
C ILE A 21 -9.99 2.01 -9.26
N PRO A 22 -10.02 2.45 -7.98
CA PRO A 22 -9.04 2.05 -6.97
C PRO A 22 -8.97 0.53 -6.83
N GLY A 23 -7.76 0.00 -6.91
CA GLY A 23 -7.55 -1.46 -6.87
C GLY A 23 -7.83 -2.15 -8.21
N GLY A 24 -8.24 -1.46 -9.28
CA GLY A 24 -8.39 -2.02 -10.62
C GLY A 24 -7.20 -1.71 -11.52
N THR A 25 -6.09 -2.44 -11.41
CA THR A 25 -4.94 -2.25 -12.33
C THR A 25 -4.89 -3.35 -13.39
N GLY A 26 -5.58 -3.10 -14.50
CA GLY A 26 -5.65 -3.97 -15.67
C GLY A 26 -6.99 -3.85 -16.41
N GLY A 27 -6.94 -3.63 -17.72
CA GLY A 27 -8.13 -3.48 -18.58
C GLY A 27 -8.26 -2.08 -19.19
N LYS A 28 -8.76 -2.03 -20.44
CA LYS A 28 -8.96 -0.78 -21.21
C LYS A 28 -10.39 -0.23 -21.11
N SER A 29 -11.19 -0.71 -20.16
CA SER A 29 -12.56 -0.25 -19.94
C SER A 29 -12.85 -0.09 -18.45
N LEU A 30 -13.85 0.73 -18.13
CA LEU A 30 -14.34 0.90 -16.75
C LEU A 30 -14.78 -0.46 -16.18
N GLU A 31 -15.57 -1.21 -16.95
CA GLU A 31 -16.11 -2.51 -16.56
C GLU A 31 -15.00 -3.53 -16.21
N ALA A 32 -13.93 -3.57 -17.02
CA ALA A 32 -12.82 -4.48 -16.75
C ALA A 32 -12.12 -4.12 -15.43
N GLN A 33 -11.97 -2.82 -15.14
CA GLN A 33 -11.40 -2.36 -13.87
C GLN A 33 -12.34 -2.60 -12.68
N GLU A 34 -13.66 -2.45 -12.86
CA GLU A 34 -14.68 -2.80 -11.85
C GLU A 34 -14.57 -4.28 -11.46
N HIS A 35 -14.58 -5.19 -12.44
CA HIS A 35 -14.46 -6.64 -12.20
C HIS A 35 -13.12 -7.01 -11.55
N LEU A 36 -12.03 -6.37 -11.96
CA LEU A 36 -10.72 -6.63 -11.37
C LEU A 36 -10.65 -6.18 -9.90
N ALA A 37 -11.17 -4.98 -9.60
CA ALA A 37 -11.24 -4.47 -8.23
C ALA A 37 -12.11 -5.37 -7.35
N GLU A 38 -13.26 -5.82 -7.87
CA GLU A 38 -14.14 -6.76 -7.18
C GLU A 38 -13.43 -8.09 -6.90
N GLY A 39 -12.78 -8.67 -7.90
CA GLY A 39 -12.02 -9.92 -7.76
C GLY A 39 -10.90 -9.83 -6.73
N ARG A 40 -10.18 -8.69 -6.69
CA ARG A 40 -9.13 -8.44 -5.69
C ARG A 40 -9.68 -8.26 -4.28
N SER A 41 -10.78 -7.53 -4.15
CA SER A 41 -11.48 -7.36 -2.86
C SER A 41 -11.93 -8.72 -2.32
N ARG A 42 -12.60 -9.51 -3.17
CA ARG A 42 -13.07 -10.85 -2.82
C ARG A 42 -11.91 -11.78 -2.44
N GLY A 43 -10.84 -11.80 -3.24
CA GLY A 43 -9.64 -12.58 -2.95
C GLY A 43 -8.98 -12.19 -1.62
N GLY A 44 -8.91 -10.89 -1.31
CA GLY A 44 -8.43 -10.39 -0.03
C GLY A 44 -9.31 -10.83 1.15
N GLN A 45 -10.64 -10.78 0.99
CA GLN A 45 -11.58 -11.26 2.00
C GLN A 45 -11.45 -12.77 2.24
N THR A 46 -11.42 -13.58 1.18
CA THR A 46 -11.20 -15.02 1.29
C THR A 46 -9.87 -15.33 1.98
N ARG A 47 -8.79 -14.64 1.62
CA ARG A 47 -7.48 -14.82 2.27
C ARG A 47 -7.55 -14.46 3.76
N LYS A 48 -8.30 -13.42 4.12
CA LYS A 48 -8.51 -13.01 5.50
C LYS A 48 -9.29 -14.04 6.31
N GLU A 49 -10.33 -14.64 5.73
CA GLU A 49 -11.08 -15.72 6.36
C GLU A 49 -10.22 -16.96 6.57
N GLN A 50 -9.40 -17.33 5.57
CA GLN A 50 -8.51 -18.50 5.64
C GLN A 50 -7.41 -18.36 6.69
N LEU A 51 -6.77 -17.19 6.78
CA LEU A 51 -5.62 -16.97 7.66
C LEU A 51 -6.02 -16.50 9.07
N GLY A 52 -7.15 -15.81 9.18
CA GLY A 52 -7.55 -15.16 10.42
C GLY A 52 -6.50 -14.17 10.93
N ARG A 53 -6.63 -13.81 12.21
CA ARG A 53 -5.71 -12.87 12.87
C ARG A 53 -4.29 -13.42 12.98
N GLU A 54 -4.17 -14.69 13.40
CA GLU A 54 -2.87 -15.33 13.65
C GLU A 54 -2.05 -15.47 12.37
N GLY A 55 -2.67 -15.89 11.27
CA GLY A 55 -1.97 -16.02 10.00
C GLY A 55 -1.45 -14.67 9.47
N TYR A 56 -2.18 -13.57 9.64
CA TYR A 56 -1.66 -12.24 9.31
C TYR A 56 -0.57 -11.76 10.26
N GLN A 57 -0.66 -12.09 11.55
CA GLN A 57 0.39 -11.80 12.52
C GLN A 57 1.69 -12.53 12.15
N GLU A 58 1.59 -13.80 11.75
CA GLU A 58 2.72 -14.59 11.28
C GLU A 58 3.31 -14.02 9.98
N LEU A 59 2.47 -13.67 8.99
CA LEU A 59 2.93 -13.04 7.75
C LEU A 59 3.64 -11.70 8.00
N GLY A 60 3.09 -10.87 8.89
CA GLY A 60 3.72 -9.61 9.29
C GLY A 60 5.06 -9.85 9.99
N SER A 61 5.14 -10.82 10.91
CA SER A 61 6.37 -11.20 11.58
C SER A 61 7.44 -11.67 10.60
N LYS A 62 7.08 -12.58 9.68
CA LYS A 62 7.97 -13.08 8.62
C LYS A 62 8.47 -11.95 7.72
N GLY A 63 7.57 -11.06 7.27
CA GLY A 63 7.96 -9.90 6.47
C GLY A 63 8.92 -8.96 7.21
N GLY A 64 8.68 -8.72 8.50
CA GLY A 64 9.57 -7.94 9.36
C GLY A 64 10.95 -8.58 9.53
N GLN A 65 11.00 -9.90 9.73
CA GLN A 65 12.26 -10.66 9.80
C GLN A 65 13.05 -10.60 8.49
N THR A 66 12.40 -10.88 7.35
CA THR A 66 13.04 -10.76 6.03
C THR A 66 13.57 -9.35 5.80
N ARG A 67 12.79 -8.31 6.14
CA ARG A 67 13.26 -6.94 5.98
C ARG A 67 14.47 -6.65 6.88
N LYS A 68 14.44 -7.10 8.14
CA LYS A 68 15.56 -6.96 9.08
C LYS A 68 16.82 -7.69 8.58
N GLU A 69 16.68 -8.85 7.96
CA GLU A 69 17.80 -9.57 7.34
C GLU A 69 18.41 -8.80 6.17
N GLN A 70 17.59 -8.16 5.34
CA GLN A 70 18.05 -7.39 4.17
C GLN A 70 18.82 -6.11 4.54
N ILE A 71 18.33 -5.37 5.55
CA ILE A 71 18.85 -4.03 5.88
C ILE A 71 19.66 -3.99 7.18
N GLY A 72 19.81 -5.14 7.85
CA GLY A 72 20.44 -5.24 9.15
C GLY A 72 19.60 -4.70 10.31
N SER A 73 20.09 -4.96 11.53
CA SER A 73 19.38 -4.56 12.75
C SER A 73 19.31 -3.03 12.91
N GLU A 74 20.37 -2.31 12.54
CA GLU A 74 20.42 -0.84 12.63
C GLU A 74 19.43 -0.20 11.66
N GLY A 75 19.43 -0.60 10.39
CA GLY A 75 18.48 -0.09 9.39
C GLY A 75 17.02 -0.38 9.78
N TYR A 76 16.75 -1.56 10.36
CA TYR A 76 15.41 -1.92 10.84
C TYR A 76 14.98 -1.07 12.05
N GLN A 77 15.88 -0.82 13.00
CA GLN A 77 15.60 0.04 14.15
C GLN A 77 15.37 1.49 13.72
N GLU A 78 16.17 2.01 12.80
CA GLU A 78 16.04 3.37 12.28
C GLU A 78 14.74 3.56 11.48
N MET A 79 14.32 2.56 10.70
CA MET A 79 13.00 2.54 10.06
C MET A 79 11.87 2.55 11.09
N GLY A 80 11.99 1.76 12.17
CA GLY A 80 11.02 1.76 13.27
C GLY A 80 10.94 3.11 13.98
N ARG A 81 12.09 3.75 14.22
CA ARG A 81 12.18 5.10 14.81
C ARG A 81 11.49 6.13 13.93
N LYS A 82 11.75 6.12 12.62
CA LYS A 82 11.04 6.98 11.65
C LYS A 82 9.53 6.74 11.72
N GLY A 83 9.10 5.48 11.69
CA GLY A 83 7.69 5.12 11.80
C GLY A 83 7.02 5.69 13.06
N GLY A 84 7.67 5.56 14.21
CA GLY A 84 7.17 6.05 15.51
C GLY A 84 7.05 7.57 15.63
N LEU A 85 7.72 8.35 14.78
CA LEU A 85 7.58 9.81 14.72
C LEU A 85 6.36 10.28 13.92
N SER A 86 5.76 9.39 13.13
CA SER A 86 4.62 9.72 12.26
C SER A 86 3.41 10.15 13.08
N THR A 87 2.70 11.14 12.58
CA THR A 87 1.47 11.69 13.18
C THR A 87 0.32 11.57 12.18
N MET A 88 -0.87 12.04 12.55
CA MET A 88 -2.00 12.08 11.62
C MET A 88 -1.73 12.99 10.41
N ASP A 89 -1.05 14.12 10.63
CA ASP A 89 -0.88 15.15 9.61
C ASP A 89 0.48 15.11 8.89
N LYS A 90 1.49 14.47 9.50
CA LYS A 90 2.86 14.46 8.99
C LYS A 90 3.48 13.07 9.03
N SER A 91 4.23 12.76 8.00
CA SER A 91 5.08 11.57 7.96
C SER A 91 6.20 11.65 9.00
N GLY A 92 6.72 10.50 9.41
CA GLY A 92 7.85 10.44 10.32
C GLY A 92 9.12 11.12 9.80
N GLY A 93 9.30 11.20 8.48
CA GLY A 93 10.44 11.92 7.87
C GLY A 93 10.32 13.43 8.04
N GLU A 94 9.13 13.98 7.79
CA GLU A 94 8.87 15.42 7.99
C GLU A 94 9.02 15.81 9.46
N ARG A 95 8.48 14.99 10.37
CA ARG A 95 8.60 15.19 11.82
C ARG A 95 10.05 15.12 12.30
N ALA A 96 10.82 14.16 11.79
CA ALA A 96 12.23 14.04 12.11
C ALA A 96 13.01 15.30 11.70
N ALA A 97 12.77 15.82 10.49
CA ALA A 97 13.41 17.03 10.01
C ALA A 97 13.05 18.26 10.88
N GLU A 98 11.80 18.40 11.30
CA GLU A 98 11.35 19.49 12.18
C GLU A 98 11.97 19.44 13.57
N GLU A 99 12.13 18.25 14.14
CA GLU A 99 12.74 18.05 15.46
C GLU A 99 14.27 18.04 15.42
N GLY A 100 14.88 18.21 14.23
CA GLY A 100 16.34 18.11 14.05
C GLY A 100 16.89 16.71 14.31
N ILE A 101 16.05 15.69 14.18
CA ILE A 101 16.41 14.29 14.31
C ILE A 101 17.00 13.82 12.97
N ASP A 102 18.29 13.51 12.97
CA ASP A 102 18.92 12.88 11.81
C ASP A 102 18.45 11.43 11.67
N ILE A 103 18.02 11.08 10.45
CA ILE A 103 17.59 9.74 10.04
C ILE A 103 18.29 9.42 8.74
N ASP A 104 19.16 8.42 8.78
CA ASP A 104 19.86 7.95 7.60
C ASP A 104 18.94 7.02 6.79
N GLU A 105 18.29 7.60 5.78
CA GLU A 105 17.41 6.84 4.88
C GLU A 105 18.16 5.80 4.03
N SER A 106 19.47 5.95 3.86
CA SER A 106 20.26 4.99 3.07
C SER A 106 20.36 3.63 3.76
N LYS A 107 20.23 3.57 5.09
CA LYS A 107 20.34 2.31 5.86
C LYS A 107 19.19 1.34 5.64
N TYR A 108 18.09 1.78 5.02
CA TYR A 108 16.93 0.91 4.80
C TYR A 108 16.31 1.04 3.42
N ARG A 109 16.93 1.76 2.50
CA ARG A 109 16.64 1.69 1.06
C ARG A 109 17.50 0.60 0.43
N THR A 110 16.87 -0.28 -0.34
CA THR A 110 17.51 -1.36 -1.13
C THR A 110 17.44 -1.00 -2.61
#